data_AF-X0U7G0-F1
#
_entry.id   AF-X0U7G0-F1
#
_cell.length_a   1.000
_cell.length_b   1.000
_cell.length_c   1.000
_cell.angle_alpha   90.00
_cell.angle_beta   90.00
_cell.angle_gamma   90.00
#
_symmetry.space_group_name_H-M   'P 1'
#
loop_
_entity.id
_entity.type
_entity.pdbx_description
1 polymer ?
#
loop_
_entity_poly.entity_id
_entity_poly.type
_entity_poly.pdbx_seq_one_letter_code
_entity_poly.pdbx_strand_id
1 'polypeptide(L)'
;MRVLTPGGVALVRRDGTWVKTVKPWPDEMDEWTHFLHGPQNNAVSEDVLVGPPKSLRWAGPPRWGRTHEELASMSAMVSSGGRLFYIVDNAPLISVWYPAEWKLVARDAFNGIKLWEKPVGPWNDHLRHFRSGPTHLPRRLVAVGDDVFVTLGLDAAVTRLDAATGRVLNTYEGTEQTEEIVCHDGALYLMVGTSEVKRSGEGLSRRGEPEPTTTRSLIVLDVESGKELWRKNAKGADFILPLSLTVFQDKLFYQDVSGIACLDA
;
A
#
# COMPACT_ATOMS: atom_id res chain seq x y z
N MET A 1 -21.74 21.94 7.54
CA MET A 1 -22.05 20.78 8.39
C MET A 1 -20.83 20.42 9.25
N ARG A 2 -20.70 21.02 10.45
CA ARG A 2 -19.43 20.99 11.23
C ARG A 2 -19.19 19.72 12.04
N VAL A 3 -20.25 18.99 12.39
CA VAL A 3 -20.17 17.78 13.22
C VAL A 3 -19.80 16.54 12.40
N LEU A 4 -20.17 16.49 11.12
CA LEU A 4 -19.89 15.34 10.27
C LEU A 4 -18.51 15.44 9.63
N THR A 5 -17.87 14.29 9.46
CA THR A 5 -16.74 14.08 8.56
C THR A 5 -17.26 13.97 7.11
N PRO A 6 -16.43 14.24 6.09
CA PRO A 6 -16.78 13.90 4.70
C PRO A 6 -17.35 12.48 4.58
N GLY A 7 -18.44 12.31 3.82
CA GLY A 7 -19.20 11.06 3.72
C GLY A 7 -20.09 10.73 4.93
N GLY A 8 -19.95 11.45 6.05
CA GLY A 8 -20.77 11.26 7.24
C GLY A 8 -22.26 11.57 6.99
N VAL A 9 -23.15 10.84 7.68
CA VAL A 9 -24.61 10.92 7.49
C VAL A 9 -25.29 11.47 8.75
N ALA A 10 -26.18 12.46 8.56
CA ALA A 10 -27.13 12.90 9.56
C ALA A 10 -28.54 12.45 9.17
N LEU A 11 -29.25 11.81 10.11
CA LEU A 11 -30.68 11.55 10.01
C LEU A 11 -31.39 12.51 10.97
N VAL A 12 -32.19 13.42 10.43
CA VAL A 12 -32.92 14.43 11.22
C VAL A 12 -34.41 14.24 10.99
N ARG A 13 -35.17 14.07 12.07
CA ARG A 13 -36.62 13.91 11.99
C ARG A 13 -37.29 15.27 11.76
N ARG A 14 -38.08 15.40 10.70
CA ARG A 14 -38.88 16.59 10.34
C ARG A 14 -40.28 16.13 9.94
N ASP A 15 -41.30 16.72 10.56
CA ASP A 15 -42.72 16.43 10.28
C ASP A 15 -43.04 14.92 10.30
N GLY A 16 -42.49 14.22 11.30
CA GLY A 16 -42.68 12.78 11.45
C GLY A 16 -41.80 11.89 10.57
N THR A 17 -41.14 12.45 9.55
CA THR A 17 -40.28 11.73 8.59
C THR A 17 -38.79 11.90 8.89
N TRP A 18 -37.96 10.90 8.54
CA TRP A 18 -36.50 10.99 8.66
C TRP A 18 -35.89 11.56 7.38
N VAL A 19 -35.19 12.67 7.48
CA VAL A 19 -34.45 13.28 6.38
C VAL A 19 -32.97 12.90 6.50
N LYS A 20 -32.43 12.25 5.45
CA LYS A 20 -31.01 11.91 5.34
C LYS A 20 -30.26 13.05 4.67
N THR A 21 -29.20 13.53 5.31
CA THR A 21 -28.22 14.45 4.70
C THR A 21 -26.83 13.84 4.82
N VAL A 22 -26.07 13.83 3.72
CA VAL A 22 -24.69 13.35 3.68
C VAL A 22 -23.77 14.56 3.50
N LYS A 23 -22.66 14.61 4.25
CA LYS A 23 -21.63 15.63 4.02
C LYS A 23 -20.86 15.27 2.74
N PRO A 24 -20.81 16.15 1.72
CA PRO A 24 -20.05 15.87 0.51
C PRO A 24 -18.55 15.77 0.81
N TRP A 25 -17.85 15.05 -0.06
CA TRP A 25 -16.39 15.13 -0.15
C TRP A 25 -16.01 16.52 -0.69
N PRO A 26 -15.07 17.24 -0.07
CA PRO A 26 -14.58 18.51 -0.63
C PRO A 26 -13.73 18.26 -1.87
N ASP A 27 -13.97 19.00 -2.95
CA ASP A 27 -13.20 18.86 -4.20
C ASP A 27 -11.72 19.26 -4.03
N GLU A 28 -11.43 20.07 -3.01
CA GLU A 28 -10.10 20.53 -2.65
C GLU A 28 -9.30 19.57 -1.76
N MET A 29 -9.94 18.48 -1.29
CA MET A 29 -9.34 17.48 -0.41
C MET A 29 -8.75 16.34 -1.23
N ASP A 30 -7.44 16.18 -1.11
CA ASP A 30 -6.71 15.18 -1.86
C ASP A 30 -6.68 13.82 -1.16
N GLU A 31 -6.17 12.82 -1.86
CA GLU A 31 -5.94 11.47 -1.37
C GLU A 31 -4.43 11.12 -1.38
N TRP A 32 -4.08 9.90 -0.97
CA TRP A 32 -2.69 9.42 -1.02
C TRP A 32 -2.71 7.93 -1.31
N THR A 33 -3.10 7.60 -2.54
CA THR A 33 -3.48 6.25 -2.99
C THR A 33 -2.30 5.28 -3.09
N HIS A 34 -1.08 5.80 -3.31
CA HIS A 34 0.16 5.04 -3.51
C HIS A 34 1.27 5.56 -2.58
N PHE A 35 2.38 4.82 -2.48
CA PHE A 35 3.53 5.19 -1.63
C PHE A 35 4.00 6.65 -1.83
N LEU A 36 4.21 7.07 -3.08
CA LEU A 36 4.57 8.44 -3.43
C LEU A 36 3.36 9.16 -4.05
N HIS A 37 2.30 9.30 -3.24
CA HIS A 37 1.03 9.96 -3.53
C HIS A 37 0.12 9.19 -4.51
N GLY A 38 0.46 9.12 -5.79
CA GLY A 38 -0.36 8.49 -6.82
C GLY A 38 0.45 7.61 -7.80
N PRO A 39 -0.16 7.15 -8.91
CA PRO A 39 0.51 6.28 -9.88
C PRO A 39 1.72 6.95 -10.57
N GLN A 40 1.78 8.29 -10.56
CA GLN A 40 2.84 9.12 -11.12
C GLN A 40 4.14 9.13 -10.28
N ASN A 41 4.15 8.46 -9.13
CA ASN A 41 5.34 8.30 -8.29
C ASN A 41 5.99 9.64 -7.85
N ASN A 42 5.17 10.66 -7.60
CA ASN A 42 5.59 12.01 -7.23
C ASN A 42 5.02 12.39 -5.86
N ALA A 43 5.87 12.55 -4.85
CA ALA A 43 5.47 12.72 -3.44
C ALA A 43 4.95 14.12 -3.10
N VAL A 44 4.00 14.62 -3.89
CA VAL A 44 3.38 15.95 -3.75
C VAL A 44 1.88 15.79 -3.84
N SER A 45 1.18 16.25 -2.80
CA SER A 45 -0.28 16.32 -2.75
C SER A 45 -0.78 17.61 -3.40
N GLU A 46 -1.98 17.53 -3.97
CA GLU A 46 -2.77 18.63 -4.51
C GLU A 46 -3.74 19.24 -3.47
N ASP A 47 -3.70 18.79 -2.20
CA ASP A 47 -4.57 19.31 -1.13
C ASP A 47 -4.33 20.80 -0.89
N VAL A 48 -5.41 21.58 -0.90
CA VAL A 48 -5.37 23.03 -0.61
C VAL A 48 -6.17 23.42 0.64
N LEU A 49 -6.68 22.44 1.40
CA LEU A 49 -7.43 22.65 2.63
C LEU A 49 -6.55 22.67 3.88
N VAL A 50 -5.44 21.94 3.86
CA VAL A 50 -4.57 21.75 5.01
C VAL A 50 -3.44 22.77 5.00
N GLY A 51 -3.50 23.73 5.93
CA GLY A 51 -2.37 24.59 6.29
C GLY A 51 -1.46 23.95 7.35
N PRO A 52 -0.50 24.71 7.92
CA PRO A 52 0.37 24.23 8.99
C PRO A 52 -0.44 23.61 10.15
N PRO A 53 -0.12 22.37 10.58
CA PRO A 53 -0.89 21.68 11.61
C PRO A 53 -0.80 22.42 12.95
N LYS A 54 -1.95 22.74 13.55
CA LYS A 54 -2.04 23.48 14.83
C LYS A 54 -2.32 22.60 16.04
N SER A 55 -2.82 21.39 15.81
CA SER A 55 -3.22 20.44 16.86
C SER A 55 -3.25 19.03 16.30
N LEU A 56 -3.00 18.05 17.16
CA LEU A 56 -3.23 16.65 16.83
C LEU A 56 -4.74 16.39 16.74
N ARG A 57 -5.20 15.77 15.64
CA ARG A 57 -6.61 15.38 15.48
C ARG A 57 -6.95 14.14 16.31
N TRP A 58 -6.13 13.10 16.20
CA TRP A 58 -6.27 11.85 16.93
C TRP A 58 -4.91 11.12 17.00
N ALA A 59 -4.77 10.24 17.99
CA ALA A 59 -3.71 9.24 18.05
C ALA A 59 -4.34 7.88 18.42
N GLY A 60 -3.99 6.84 17.66
CA GLY A 60 -4.48 5.48 17.85
C GLY A 60 -3.37 4.51 18.29
N PRO A 61 -3.72 3.31 18.77
CA PRO A 61 -2.75 2.26 19.02
C PRO A 61 -2.19 1.63 17.72
N PRO A 62 -1.02 0.96 17.78
CA PRO A 62 -0.14 0.91 18.94
C PRO A 62 0.56 2.27 19.18
N ARG A 63 0.75 2.64 20.45
CA ARG A 63 1.43 3.90 20.81
C ARG A 63 2.95 3.84 20.62
N TRP A 64 3.48 2.64 20.63
CA TRP A 64 4.90 2.34 20.57
C TRP A 64 5.12 1.24 19.54
N GLY A 65 6.18 1.37 18.75
CA GLY A 65 6.70 0.29 17.91
C GLY A 65 7.96 -0.29 18.53
N ARG A 66 8.60 -1.19 17.80
CA ARG A 66 9.93 -1.70 18.12
C ARG A 66 10.99 -0.60 17.93
N THR A 67 12.19 -0.85 18.43
CA THR A 67 13.32 0.06 18.28
C THR A 67 13.56 0.39 16.80
N HIS A 68 13.86 1.65 16.51
CA HIS A 68 14.20 2.12 15.16
C HIS A 68 15.66 1.81 14.76
N GLU A 69 16.43 1.16 15.64
CA GLU A 69 17.75 0.62 15.32
C GLU A 69 17.69 -0.61 14.39
N GLU A 70 16.49 -1.19 14.24
CA GLU A 70 16.18 -2.24 13.29
C GLU A 70 15.02 -1.78 12.37
N LEU A 71 14.47 -2.69 11.58
CA LEU A 71 13.37 -2.40 10.65
C LEU A 71 12.17 -1.79 11.39
N ALA A 72 11.68 -0.68 10.86
CA ALA A 72 10.57 0.06 11.44
C ALA A 72 9.31 -0.81 11.53
N SER A 73 8.60 -0.73 12.66
CA SER A 73 7.33 -1.43 12.85
C SER A 73 6.22 -0.98 11.90
N MET A 74 6.36 0.15 11.20
CA MET A 74 5.44 0.59 10.16
C MET A 74 6.12 0.48 8.80
N SER A 75 5.49 -0.25 7.87
CA SER A 75 6.10 -0.58 6.58
C SER A 75 5.52 0.20 5.39
N ALA A 76 4.23 0.52 5.41
CA ALA A 76 3.53 1.18 4.31
C ALA A 76 2.29 1.90 4.84
N MET A 77 1.90 3.01 4.20
CA MET A 77 0.68 3.75 4.54
C MET A 77 0.13 4.46 3.30
N VAL A 78 -1.17 4.33 3.08
CA VAL A 78 -1.93 4.99 1.99
C VAL A 78 -3.31 5.41 2.50
N SER A 79 -3.98 6.33 1.81
CA SER A 79 -5.35 6.75 2.12
C SER A 79 -6.20 6.93 0.87
N SER A 80 -7.45 6.48 0.96
CA SER A 80 -8.48 6.59 -0.08
C SER A 80 -9.87 6.55 0.56
N GLY A 81 -10.82 7.31 0.03
CA GLY A 81 -12.22 7.31 0.45
C GLY A 81 -12.43 7.64 1.93
N GLY A 82 -11.58 8.48 2.51
CA GLY A 82 -11.63 8.83 3.94
C GLY A 82 -11.16 7.72 4.88
N ARG A 83 -10.43 6.74 4.36
CA ARG A 83 -9.87 5.61 5.13
C ARG A 83 -8.35 5.65 5.04
N LEU A 84 -7.70 5.25 6.13
CA LEU A 84 -6.25 5.10 6.24
C LEU A 84 -5.91 3.62 6.30
N PHE A 85 -5.02 3.16 5.43
CA PHE A 85 -4.54 1.78 5.38
C PHE A 85 -3.05 1.77 5.66
N TYR A 86 -2.59 0.87 6.52
CA TYR A 86 -1.16 0.76 6.81
C TYR A 86 -0.77 -0.65 7.24
N ILE A 87 0.47 -1.04 6.94
CA ILE A 87 1.07 -2.31 7.38
C ILE A 87 1.94 -2.03 8.61
N VAL A 88 1.64 -2.75 9.70
CA VAL A 88 2.31 -2.57 11.00
C VAL A 88 2.63 -3.91 11.65
N ASP A 89 3.78 -3.99 12.31
CA ASP A 89 4.15 -5.06 13.23
C ASP A 89 3.56 -4.76 14.63
N ASN A 90 2.63 -5.60 15.06
CA ASN A 90 1.94 -5.47 16.35
C ASN A 90 2.46 -6.47 17.41
N ALA A 91 3.59 -7.12 17.19
CA ALA A 91 4.14 -8.07 18.15
C ALA A 91 4.49 -7.40 19.49
N PRO A 92 4.44 -8.14 20.62
CA PRO A 92 4.77 -7.59 21.93
C PRO A 92 6.19 -6.98 21.97
N LEU A 93 6.30 -5.79 22.55
CA LEU A 93 7.55 -5.01 22.61
C LEU A 93 8.49 -5.43 23.75
N ILE A 94 8.07 -6.38 24.59
CA ILE A 94 8.82 -6.81 25.78
C ILE A 94 10.13 -7.52 25.42
N SER A 95 10.23 -8.07 24.20
CA SER A 95 11.44 -8.74 23.71
C SER A 95 11.58 -8.58 22.21
N VAL A 96 12.79 -8.20 21.77
CA VAL A 96 13.17 -8.19 20.35
C VAL A 96 13.26 -9.59 19.74
N TRP A 97 13.20 -10.65 20.55
CA TRP A 97 13.27 -12.04 20.08
C TRP A 97 11.93 -12.59 19.61
N TYR A 98 10.81 -11.94 19.93
CA TYR A 98 9.53 -12.41 19.45
C TYR A 98 9.41 -12.21 17.94
N PRO A 99 8.86 -13.20 17.20
CA PRO A 99 8.54 -13.02 15.79
C PRO A 99 7.68 -11.77 15.57
N ALA A 100 7.85 -11.11 14.42
CA ALA A 100 6.97 -10.02 14.02
C ALA A 100 5.54 -10.53 13.79
N GLU A 101 4.56 -9.70 14.12
CA GLU A 101 3.14 -9.96 13.87
C GLU A 101 2.59 -8.88 12.94
N TRP A 102 2.93 -8.98 11.66
CA TRP A 102 2.52 -8.04 10.64
C TRP A 102 1.00 -8.07 10.41
N LYS A 103 0.39 -6.89 10.37
CA LYS A 103 -1.03 -6.67 10.13
C LYS A 103 -1.22 -5.57 9.09
N LEU A 104 -2.18 -5.74 8.19
CA LEU A 104 -2.79 -4.65 7.45
C LEU A 104 -3.94 -4.10 8.29
N VAL A 105 -3.93 -2.82 8.58
CA VAL A 105 -4.93 -2.16 9.42
C VAL A 105 -5.63 -1.07 8.64
N ALA A 106 -6.96 -1.02 8.73
CA ALA A 106 -7.78 0.06 8.21
C ALA A 106 -8.38 0.90 9.34
N ARG A 107 -8.32 2.22 9.18
CA ARG A 107 -8.95 3.19 10.09
C ARG A 107 -9.77 4.20 9.31
N ASP A 108 -10.76 4.77 9.97
CA ASP A 108 -11.34 6.04 9.53
C ASP A 108 -10.28 7.14 9.67
N ALA A 109 -9.97 7.85 8.58
CA ALA A 109 -8.90 8.83 8.55
C ALA A 109 -9.23 10.10 9.36
N PHE A 110 -10.51 10.40 9.59
CA PHE A 110 -10.94 11.61 10.27
C PHE A 110 -10.99 11.47 11.79
N ASN A 111 -11.29 10.29 12.31
CA ASN A 111 -11.43 10.04 13.75
C ASN A 111 -10.50 8.94 14.31
N GLY A 112 -9.80 8.20 13.46
CA GLY A 112 -8.84 7.17 13.85
C GLY A 112 -9.47 5.87 14.35
N ILE A 113 -10.79 5.68 14.27
CA ILE A 113 -11.45 4.42 14.66
C ILE A 113 -10.92 3.29 13.78
N LYS A 114 -10.53 2.17 14.41
CA LYS A 114 -10.15 0.94 13.69
C LYS A 114 -11.40 0.32 13.07
N LEU A 115 -11.40 0.19 11.75
CA LEU A 115 -12.50 -0.39 10.99
C LEU A 115 -12.34 -1.91 10.94
N TRP A 116 -11.17 -2.37 10.51
CA TRP A 116 -10.82 -3.77 10.41
C TRP A 116 -9.30 -3.94 10.43
N GLU A 117 -8.86 -5.17 10.64
CA GLU A 117 -7.45 -5.57 10.50
C GLU A 117 -7.37 -6.97 9.89
N LYS A 118 -6.27 -7.25 9.19
CA LYS A 118 -6.01 -8.54 8.57
C LYS A 118 -4.57 -8.97 8.84
N PRO A 119 -4.31 -10.26 9.18
CA PRO A 119 -2.95 -10.75 9.28
C PRO A 119 -2.25 -10.68 7.92
N VAL A 120 -0.99 -10.26 7.94
CA VAL A 120 -0.06 -10.38 6.82
C VAL A 120 0.89 -11.51 7.18
N GLY A 121 1.16 -12.40 6.21
CA GLY A 121 2.11 -13.49 6.37
C GLY A 121 3.55 -13.00 6.56
N PRO A 122 4.55 -13.85 6.32
CA PRO A 122 5.94 -13.42 6.35
C PRO A 122 6.13 -12.16 5.50
N TRP A 123 6.62 -11.07 6.12
CA TRP A 123 6.78 -9.77 5.46
C TRP A 123 8.26 -9.44 5.34
N ASN A 124 8.85 -8.87 6.38
CA ASN A 124 10.29 -8.78 6.56
C ASN A 124 10.61 -9.03 8.04
N ASP A 125 11.78 -9.59 8.32
CA ASP A 125 12.20 -9.77 9.70
C ASP A 125 12.50 -8.40 10.32
N HIS A 126 11.98 -8.19 11.53
CA HIS A 126 12.15 -6.94 12.26
C HIS A 126 13.56 -6.75 12.83
N LEU A 127 14.44 -7.77 12.80
CA LEU A 127 15.87 -7.68 13.14
C LEU A 127 16.75 -7.41 11.91
N ARG A 128 16.15 -6.94 10.82
CA ARG A 128 16.93 -6.32 9.75
C ARG A 128 17.44 -4.97 10.25
N HIS A 129 18.75 -4.76 10.11
CA HIS A 129 19.44 -3.56 10.54
C HIS A 129 18.80 -2.27 10.01
N PHE A 130 18.95 -1.20 10.76
CA PHE A 130 18.49 0.13 10.37
C PHE A 130 18.92 0.50 8.94
N ARG A 131 17.96 0.97 8.13
CA ARG A 131 18.16 1.31 6.71
C ARG A 131 18.68 0.15 5.85
N SER A 132 18.51 -1.08 6.32
CA SER A 132 18.72 -2.29 5.54
C SER A 132 17.37 -2.98 5.31
N GLY A 133 17.24 -3.62 4.15
CA GLY A 133 16.01 -4.30 3.75
C GLY A 133 15.38 -3.72 2.48
N PRO A 134 14.27 -4.31 2.04
CA PRO A 134 13.71 -4.04 0.73
C PRO A 134 13.08 -2.66 0.67
N THR A 135 13.64 -1.84 -0.22
CA THR A 135 13.17 -0.48 -0.45
C THR A 135 11.78 -0.44 -1.06
N HIS A 136 11.35 -1.53 -1.70
CA HIS A 136 10.06 -1.67 -2.38
C HIS A 136 8.89 -2.01 -1.43
N LEU A 137 9.11 -2.31 -0.14
CA LEU A 137 8.02 -2.72 0.75
C LEU A 137 6.83 -1.73 0.78
N PRO A 138 7.04 -0.41 0.79
CA PRO A 138 5.94 0.54 0.74
C PRO A 138 5.11 0.47 -0.56
N ARG A 139 5.68 -0.03 -1.66
CA ARG A 139 5.02 -0.12 -2.98
C ARG A 139 4.11 -1.34 -3.13
N ARG A 140 3.96 -2.14 -2.07
CA ARG A 140 3.11 -3.33 -2.04
C ARG A 140 1.72 -3.08 -1.43
N LEU A 141 1.38 -1.82 -1.17
CA LEU A 141 0.07 -1.39 -0.67
C LEU A 141 -0.41 -0.19 -1.49
N VAL A 142 -1.58 -0.34 -2.11
CA VAL A 142 -2.25 0.69 -2.90
C VAL A 142 -3.73 0.71 -2.51
N ALA A 143 -4.33 1.89 -2.40
CA ALA A 143 -5.76 2.05 -2.17
C ALA A 143 -6.34 3.06 -3.15
N VAL A 144 -7.31 2.67 -3.97
CA VAL A 144 -7.94 3.54 -4.98
C VAL A 144 -9.45 3.34 -4.91
N GLY A 145 -10.19 4.41 -4.65
CA GLY A 145 -11.63 4.34 -4.43
C GLY A 145 -11.99 3.39 -3.27
N ASP A 146 -12.80 2.38 -3.57
CA ASP A 146 -13.23 1.34 -2.62
C ASP A 146 -12.40 0.05 -2.67
N ASP A 147 -11.26 0.07 -3.37
CA ASP A 147 -10.36 -1.08 -3.51
C ASP A 147 -9.02 -0.86 -2.80
N VAL A 148 -8.53 -1.92 -2.14
CA VAL A 148 -7.17 -2.00 -1.60
C VAL A 148 -6.43 -3.16 -2.27
N PHE A 149 -5.33 -2.86 -2.94
CA PHE A 149 -4.43 -3.84 -3.54
C PHE A 149 -3.21 -4.04 -2.65
N VAL A 150 -2.95 -5.28 -2.26
CA VAL A 150 -1.88 -5.60 -1.31
C VAL A 150 -1.35 -7.02 -1.53
N THR A 151 -0.08 -7.28 -1.24
CA THR A 151 0.39 -8.65 -1.03
C THR A 151 0.25 -9.01 0.45
N LEU A 152 -0.51 -10.06 0.80
CA LEU A 152 -0.69 -10.49 2.21
C LEU A 152 0.47 -11.38 2.71
N GLY A 153 1.68 -11.02 2.30
CA GLY A 153 2.94 -11.73 2.50
C GLY A 153 3.99 -11.25 1.49
N LEU A 154 5.26 -11.58 1.71
CA LEU A 154 6.37 -11.15 0.86
C LEU A 154 6.39 -11.90 -0.49
N ASP A 155 5.95 -13.15 -0.50
CA ASP A 155 5.81 -14.00 -1.68
C ASP A 155 4.33 -14.24 -2.08
N ALA A 156 3.38 -13.69 -1.33
CA ALA A 156 1.96 -13.82 -1.65
C ALA A 156 1.60 -13.09 -2.96
N ALA A 157 0.60 -13.62 -3.66
CA ALA A 157 -0.03 -12.96 -4.78
C ALA A 157 -0.70 -11.64 -4.37
N VAL A 158 -0.84 -10.73 -5.34
CA VAL A 158 -1.61 -9.50 -5.16
C VAL A 158 -3.06 -9.86 -4.88
N THR A 159 -3.62 -9.25 -3.85
CA THR A 159 -4.99 -9.44 -3.40
C THR A 159 -5.74 -8.11 -3.47
N ARG A 160 -6.93 -8.10 -4.07
CA ARG A 160 -7.89 -6.99 -4.04
C ARG A 160 -8.83 -7.18 -2.85
N LEU A 161 -8.90 -6.19 -1.97
CA LEU A 161 -9.77 -6.16 -0.80
C LEU A 161 -10.80 -5.04 -0.94
N ASP A 162 -12.00 -5.29 -0.41
CA ASP A 162 -12.98 -4.24 -0.17
C ASP A 162 -12.46 -3.29 0.92
N ALA A 163 -12.32 -2.01 0.59
CA ALA A 163 -11.74 -0.99 1.47
C ALA A 163 -12.52 -0.81 2.78
N ALA A 164 -13.84 -0.99 2.76
CA ALA A 164 -14.71 -0.77 3.91
C ALA A 164 -14.68 -1.93 4.92
N THR A 165 -14.51 -3.16 4.44
CA THR A 165 -14.69 -4.39 5.24
C THR A 165 -13.44 -5.26 5.36
N GLY A 166 -12.45 -5.09 4.48
CA GLY A 166 -11.27 -5.95 4.40
C GLY A 166 -11.57 -7.35 3.84
N ARG A 167 -12.77 -7.55 3.26
CA ARG A 167 -13.13 -8.79 2.58
C ARG A 167 -12.30 -8.95 1.32
N VAL A 168 -11.79 -10.14 1.07
CA VAL A 168 -11.11 -10.47 -0.19
C VAL A 168 -12.14 -10.47 -1.30
N LEU A 169 -11.91 -9.64 -2.32
CA LEU A 169 -12.71 -9.58 -3.53
C LEU A 169 -12.10 -10.43 -4.64
N ASN A 170 -10.77 -10.39 -4.77
CA ASN A 170 -10.04 -11.18 -5.75
C ASN A 170 -8.60 -11.45 -5.27
N THR A 171 -8.02 -12.55 -5.75
CA THR A 171 -6.57 -12.85 -5.65
C THR A 171 -6.05 -13.09 -7.05
N TYR A 172 -5.06 -12.31 -7.48
CA TYR A 172 -4.49 -12.41 -8.83
C TYR A 172 -3.41 -13.49 -8.85
N GLU A 173 -3.81 -14.75 -9.00
CA GLU A 173 -2.89 -15.89 -9.10
C GLU A 173 -1.81 -15.67 -10.18
N GLY A 174 -0.57 -16.11 -9.92
CA GLY A 174 0.56 -15.88 -10.84
C GLY A 174 1.27 -14.53 -10.65
N THR A 175 0.90 -13.78 -9.61
CA THR A 175 1.54 -12.52 -9.21
C THR A 175 2.32 -12.66 -7.89
N GLU A 176 2.67 -13.89 -7.51
CA GLU A 176 3.50 -14.17 -6.34
C GLU A 176 4.84 -13.42 -6.43
N GLN A 177 5.33 -12.96 -5.29
CA GLN A 177 6.54 -12.12 -5.21
C GLN A 177 6.43 -10.75 -5.93
N THR A 178 5.24 -10.16 -6.01
CA THR A 178 5.09 -8.77 -6.49
C THR A 178 5.82 -7.79 -5.55
N GLU A 179 6.74 -7.00 -6.09
CA GLU A 179 7.48 -5.95 -5.38
C GLU A 179 6.84 -4.57 -5.49
N GLU A 180 6.19 -4.26 -6.62
CA GLU A 180 5.57 -2.96 -6.86
C GLU A 180 4.19 -3.13 -7.48
N ILE A 181 3.23 -2.38 -6.96
CA ILE A 181 1.86 -2.30 -7.44
C ILE A 181 1.59 -0.84 -7.84
N VAL A 182 1.07 -0.64 -9.05
CA VAL A 182 0.48 0.63 -9.49
C VAL A 182 -0.90 0.33 -10.04
N CYS A 183 -1.91 1.08 -9.58
CA CYS A 183 -3.27 1.01 -10.09
C CYS A 183 -3.60 2.31 -10.83
N HIS A 184 -4.00 2.20 -12.09
CA HIS A 184 -4.40 3.33 -12.91
C HIS A 184 -5.44 2.87 -13.95
N ASP A 185 -6.51 3.66 -14.14
CA ASP A 185 -7.53 3.46 -15.18
C ASP A 185 -8.06 2.02 -15.33
N GLY A 186 -8.28 1.33 -14.21
CA GLY A 186 -8.82 -0.04 -14.21
C GLY A 186 -7.79 -1.13 -14.52
N ALA A 187 -6.51 -0.79 -14.61
CA ALA A 187 -5.41 -1.74 -14.78
C ALA A 187 -4.47 -1.75 -13.56
N LEU A 188 -3.88 -2.93 -13.31
CA LEU A 188 -2.77 -3.12 -12.37
C LEU A 188 -1.47 -3.32 -13.14
N TYR A 189 -0.49 -2.50 -12.84
CA TYR A 189 0.88 -2.60 -13.35
C TYR A 189 1.75 -3.14 -12.21
N LEU A 190 2.26 -4.34 -12.41
CA LEU A 190 2.91 -5.12 -11.37
C LEU A 190 4.37 -5.40 -11.73
N MET A 191 5.30 -5.04 -10.84
CA MET A 191 6.65 -5.59 -10.89
C MET A 191 6.69 -6.88 -10.10
N VAL A 192 6.70 -8.01 -10.81
CA VAL A 192 6.68 -9.35 -10.23
C VAL A 192 8.06 -9.97 -10.24
N GLY A 193 8.45 -10.55 -9.12
CA GLY A 193 9.77 -11.12 -8.89
C GLY A 193 10.71 -10.14 -8.22
N THR A 194 12.02 -10.40 -8.21
CA THR A 194 12.90 -9.72 -7.25
C THR A 194 13.88 -8.72 -7.85
N SER A 195 14.07 -7.61 -7.14
CA SER A 195 15.20 -6.68 -7.31
C SER A 195 16.35 -6.96 -6.34
N GLU A 196 16.14 -7.83 -5.35
CA GLU A 196 17.06 -8.09 -4.25
C GLU A 196 17.80 -9.44 -4.37
N VAL A 197 18.45 -9.70 -5.50
CA VAL A 197 19.15 -10.97 -5.75
C VAL A 197 20.23 -11.28 -4.69
N LYS A 198 20.72 -10.25 -3.98
CA LYS A 198 21.61 -10.39 -2.81
C LYS A 198 21.00 -9.72 -1.58
N ARG A 199 20.08 -10.40 -0.88
CA ARG A 199 19.55 -9.99 0.44
C ARG A 199 20.59 -10.10 1.57
N SER A 200 21.82 -9.63 1.43
CA SER A 200 22.82 -9.79 2.50
C SER A 200 22.53 -8.83 3.66
N GLY A 201 21.89 -9.34 4.72
CA GLY A 201 22.11 -8.88 6.08
C GLY A 201 22.96 -9.94 6.77
N GLU A 202 23.95 -9.54 7.57
CA GLU A 202 24.59 -10.48 8.50
C GLU A 202 23.62 -10.82 9.65
N GLY A 203 23.88 -11.86 10.43
CA GLY A 203 23.09 -12.21 11.64
C GLY A 203 21.69 -12.81 11.39
N LEU A 204 20.77 -12.61 12.34
CA LEU A 204 19.39 -13.16 12.39
C LEU A 204 18.42 -12.49 11.39
N SER A 205 18.94 -11.86 10.35
CA SER A 205 18.24 -10.93 9.44
C SER A 205 17.32 -11.59 8.42
N ARG A 206 17.15 -12.91 8.47
CA ARG A 206 16.26 -13.69 7.59
C ARG A 206 15.59 -14.85 8.32
N ARG A 207 14.66 -14.59 9.24
CA ARG A 207 13.84 -15.69 9.81
C ARG A 207 12.49 -15.75 9.12
N GLY A 208 12.21 -16.89 8.50
CA GLY A 208 10.91 -17.17 7.89
C GLY A 208 10.60 -16.34 6.65
N GLU A 209 11.54 -15.54 6.14
CA GLU A 209 11.36 -14.87 4.85
C GLU A 209 11.46 -15.88 3.70
N PRO A 210 10.60 -15.76 2.68
CA PRO A 210 10.63 -16.64 1.52
C PRO A 210 11.88 -16.40 0.67
N GLU A 211 12.36 -17.47 0.02
CA GLU A 211 13.50 -17.41 -0.88
C GLU A 211 13.21 -16.46 -2.07
N PRO A 212 14.17 -15.59 -2.42
CA PRO A 212 14.00 -14.69 -3.55
C PRO A 212 13.95 -15.47 -4.87
N THR A 213 13.06 -15.06 -5.79
CA THR A 213 13.07 -15.58 -7.16
C THR A 213 14.32 -15.10 -7.92
N THR A 214 14.64 -15.76 -9.04
CA THR A 214 15.68 -15.32 -9.98
C THR A 214 15.11 -14.59 -11.20
N THR A 215 13.80 -14.34 -11.19
CA THR A 215 13.09 -13.72 -12.30
C THR A 215 12.53 -12.36 -11.90
N ARG A 216 12.35 -11.49 -12.90
CA ARG A 216 11.64 -10.23 -12.76
C ARG A 216 10.84 -10.00 -14.02
N SER A 217 9.60 -9.56 -13.90
CA SER A 217 8.70 -9.27 -15.02
C SER A 217 7.83 -8.08 -14.67
N LEU A 218 7.51 -7.29 -15.68
CA LEU A 218 6.42 -6.33 -15.65
C LEU A 218 5.18 -7.02 -16.20
N ILE A 219 4.12 -7.07 -15.42
CA ILE A 219 2.83 -7.67 -15.79
C ILE A 219 1.78 -6.58 -15.72
N VAL A 220 0.88 -6.53 -16.71
CA VAL A 220 -0.30 -5.67 -16.66
C VAL A 220 -1.56 -6.53 -16.66
N LEU A 221 -2.43 -6.29 -15.67
CA LEU A 221 -3.69 -6.99 -15.50
C LEU A 221 -4.87 -6.03 -15.57
N ASP A 222 -5.99 -6.48 -16.10
CA ASP A 222 -7.29 -5.83 -15.88
C ASP A 222 -7.78 -6.08 -14.45
N VAL A 223 -8.16 -5.02 -13.72
CA VAL A 223 -8.54 -5.08 -12.29
C VAL A 223 -9.78 -5.95 -12.08
N GLU A 224 -10.77 -5.86 -12.97
CA GLU A 224 -12.06 -6.51 -12.76
C GLU A 224 -12.02 -7.99 -13.10
N SER A 225 -11.47 -8.34 -14.26
CA SER A 225 -11.39 -9.72 -14.74
C SER A 225 -10.16 -10.47 -14.21
N GLY A 226 -9.13 -9.77 -13.75
CA GLY A 226 -7.82 -10.35 -13.43
C GLY A 226 -7.05 -10.88 -14.63
N LYS A 227 -7.52 -10.60 -15.85
CA LYS A 227 -6.89 -11.07 -17.08
C LYS A 227 -5.57 -10.34 -17.32
N GLU A 228 -4.52 -11.10 -17.60
CA GLU A 228 -3.26 -10.55 -18.11
C GLU A 228 -3.48 -9.89 -19.48
N LEU A 229 -3.25 -8.58 -19.53
CA LEU A 229 -3.28 -7.78 -20.75
C LEU A 229 -1.98 -8.01 -21.53
N TRP A 230 -0.84 -7.94 -20.84
CA TRP A 230 0.48 -8.28 -21.39
C TRP A 230 1.54 -8.47 -20.31
N ARG A 231 2.70 -8.98 -20.72
CA ARG A 231 3.88 -9.20 -19.88
C ARG A 231 5.18 -8.89 -20.61
N LYS A 232 6.13 -8.28 -19.90
CA LYS A 232 7.53 -8.12 -20.33
C LYS A 232 8.45 -8.79 -19.32
N ASN A 233 9.28 -9.72 -19.79
CA ASN A 233 10.34 -10.31 -18.98
C ASN A 233 11.47 -9.28 -18.79
N ALA A 234 11.89 -9.04 -17.56
CA ALA A 234 12.90 -8.06 -17.19
C ALA A 234 14.21 -8.76 -16.79
N LYS A 235 15.02 -9.17 -17.78
CA LYS A 235 16.28 -9.91 -17.57
C LYS A 235 17.42 -9.26 -18.35
N GLY A 236 18.64 -9.40 -17.84
CA GLY A 236 19.85 -8.91 -18.53
C GLY A 236 19.77 -7.40 -18.80
N ALA A 237 19.88 -7.01 -20.08
CA ALA A 237 19.75 -5.62 -20.52
C ALA A 237 18.34 -5.03 -20.35
N ASP A 238 17.31 -5.86 -20.16
CA ASP A 238 15.93 -5.44 -19.88
C ASP A 238 15.62 -5.45 -18.37
N PHE A 239 16.62 -5.62 -17.50
CA PHE A 239 16.37 -5.63 -16.06
C PHE A 239 15.83 -4.27 -15.59
N ILE A 240 14.60 -4.28 -15.09
CA ILE A 240 13.89 -3.09 -14.61
C ILE A 240 14.31 -2.80 -13.18
N LEU A 241 14.82 -1.59 -12.92
CA LEU A 241 15.25 -1.14 -11.60
C LEU A 241 14.05 -0.98 -10.66
N PRO A 242 14.21 -1.28 -9.36
CA PRO A 242 13.14 -1.10 -8.39
C PRO A 242 12.77 0.37 -8.20
N LEU A 243 11.54 0.61 -7.73
CA LEU A 243 10.97 1.93 -7.41
C LEU A 243 10.76 2.87 -8.61
N SER A 244 10.99 2.38 -9.82
CA SER A 244 10.94 3.20 -11.03
C SER A 244 9.60 3.15 -11.76
N LEU A 245 8.76 2.15 -11.46
CA LEU A 245 7.48 1.96 -12.17
C LEU A 245 6.54 3.13 -11.90
N THR A 246 6.00 3.73 -12.95
CA THR A 246 5.03 4.83 -12.81
C THR A 246 4.12 4.93 -14.02
N VAL A 247 2.88 5.33 -13.80
CA VAL A 247 1.89 5.57 -14.86
C VAL A 247 1.40 7.00 -14.75
N PHE A 248 1.39 7.69 -15.88
CA PHE A 248 0.84 9.03 -15.99
C PHE A 248 0.11 9.17 -17.31
N GLN A 249 -1.18 9.48 -17.25
CA GLN A 249 -2.07 9.47 -18.42
C GLN A 249 -2.01 8.10 -19.12
N ASP A 250 -1.92 8.09 -20.44
CA ASP A 250 -1.86 6.89 -21.27
C ASP A 250 -0.43 6.30 -21.40
N LYS A 251 0.49 6.66 -20.49
CA LYS A 251 1.89 6.27 -20.56
C LYS A 251 2.40 5.59 -19.29
N LEU A 252 3.09 4.48 -19.50
CA LEU A 252 3.81 3.71 -18.50
C LEU A 252 5.31 3.99 -18.64
N PHE A 253 5.95 4.36 -17.54
CA PHE A 253 7.40 4.59 -17.47
C PHE A 253 8.05 3.65 -16.46
N TYR A 254 9.28 3.25 -16.77
CA TYR A 254 10.15 2.52 -15.87
C TYR A 254 11.61 2.78 -16.26
N GLN A 255 12.53 2.52 -15.33
CA GLN A 255 13.95 2.58 -15.62
C GLN A 255 14.50 1.15 -15.76
N ASP A 256 15.17 0.86 -16.86
CA ASP A 256 15.99 -0.34 -17.02
C ASP A 256 17.48 0.02 -16.90
N VAL A 257 18.36 -0.96 -17.12
CA VAL A 257 19.82 -0.75 -17.05
C VAL A 257 20.37 0.15 -18.18
N SER A 258 19.60 0.37 -19.24
CA SER A 258 19.98 1.19 -20.40
C SER A 258 19.45 2.62 -20.30
N GLY A 259 18.34 2.85 -19.60
CA GLY A 259 17.77 4.18 -19.40
C GLY A 259 16.30 4.16 -18.96
N ILE A 260 15.59 5.24 -19.26
CA ILE A 260 14.15 5.35 -19.02
C ILE A 260 13.41 4.85 -20.26
N ALA A 261 12.52 3.90 -20.07
CA ALA A 261 11.60 3.40 -21.08
C ALA A 261 10.21 4.02 -20.92
N CYS A 262 9.49 4.11 -22.02
CA CYS A 262 8.11 4.57 -22.09
C CYS A 262 7.32 3.60 -22.97
N LEU A 263 6.18 3.12 -22.45
CA LEU A 263 5.23 2.26 -23.13
C LEU A 263 3.84 2.89 -23.05
N ASP A 264 2.93 2.44 -23.91
CA ASP A 264 1.51 2.76 -23.76
C ASP A 264 0.95 2.01 -22.54
N ALA A 265 0.12 2.72 -21.77
CA ALA A 265 -0.50 2.21 -20.54
C ALA A 265 -1.74 1.35 -20.83
#